data_AF-A0A1Q6UMC2-F1
#
_entry.id   AF-A0A1Q6UMC2-F1
#
_cell.length_a   1.000
_cell.length_b   1.000
_cell.length_c   1.000
_cell.angle_alpha   90.00
_cell.angle_beta   90.00
_cell.angle_gamma   90.00
#
_symmetry.space_group_name_H-M   'P 1'
#
loop_
_entity.id
_entity.type
_entity.pdbx_description
1 polymer ?
#
loop_
_entity_poly.entity_id
_entity_poly.type
_entity_poly.pdbx_seq_one_letter_code
_entity_poly.pdbx_strand_id
1 'polypeptide(L)' 'MKPFIDFIKRRKFMSQHSSFRSGGSASSKKRSVLKRFERIDLLRKRGAIKTVTRVTGLPKTKPAE' A
#
# COMPACT_ATOMS: atom_id res chain seq x y z
N MET A 1 41.86 9.21 -26.18
CA MET A 1 41.25 8.04 -25.51
C MET A 1 40.86 8.40 -24.08
N LYS A 2 39.56 8.61 -23.85
CA LYS A 2 38.84 8.45 -22.57
C LYS A 2 37.34 8.44 -22.91
N PRO A 3 36.74 7.31 -23.34
CA PRO A 3 35.29 7.30 -23.53
C PRO A 3 34.68 5.98 -23.03
N PHE A 4 34.73 5.74 -21.72
CA PHE A 4 33.90 4.69 -21.12
C PHE A 4 33.47 5.05 -19.70
N ILE A 5 34.35 5.73 -18.96
CA ILE A 5 34.11 6.06 -17.55
C ILE A 5 33.13 7.25 -17.38
N ASP A 6 33.07 8.16 -18.36
CA ASP A 6 32.21 9.35 -18.28
C ASP A 6 30.72 9.10 -18.56
N PHE A 7 30.35 7.91 -19.06
CA PHE A 7 28.95 7.52 -19.23
C PHE A 7 28.26 7.23 -17.88
N ILE A 8 29.00 6.73 -16.89
CA ILE A 8 28.46 6.35 -15.57
C ILE A 8 28.13 7.58 -14.71
N LYS A 9 28.76 8.73 -14.99
CA LYS A 9 28.66 9.94 -14.13
C LYS A 9 27.49 10.87 -14.44
N ARG A 10 26.68 10.59 -15.48
CA ARG A 10 25.58 11.46 -15.95
C ARG A 10 24.15 11.01 -15.57
N ARG A 11 23.99 10.09 -14.61
CA ARG A 11 22.66 9.60 -14.19
C ARG A 11 22.41 9.63 -12.68
N LYS A 12 23.07 10.54 -11.95
CA LYS A 12 23.03 10.64 -10.48
C LYS A 12 22.06 11.73 -9.98
N PHE A 13 20.84 11.84 -10.52
CA PHE A 13 19.86 12.78 -9.93
C PHE A 13 18.53 12.16 -9.47
N MET A 14 18.21 10.92 -9.82
CA MET A 14 17.05 10.23 -9.25
C MET A 14 17.29 8.72 -9.19
N SER A 15 18.21 8.27 -8.34
CA SER A 15 18.24 6.87 -7.93
C SER A 15 17.29 6.71 -6.75
N GLN A 16 16.22 5.91 -6.89
CA GLN A 16 15.35 5.56 -5.77
C GLN A 16 16.20 4.94 -4.64
N HIS A 17 16.20 5.58 -3.48
CA HIS A 17 16.93 5.10 -2.30
C HIS A 17 16.42 3.71 -1.90
N SER A 18 17.32 2.83 -1.44
CA SER A 18 17.06 1.39 -1.24
C SER A 18 15.89 1.09 -0.30
N SER A 19 15.65 1.91 0.72
CA SER A 19 14.50 1.81 1.63
C SER A 19 13.15 2.09 0.97
N PHE A 20 13.12 2.86 -0.12
CA PHE A 20 11.89 3.11 -0.87
C PHE A 20 11.65 2.05 -1.93
N ARG A 21 12.62 1.18 -2.23
CA ARG A 21 12.37 0.04 -3.12
C ARG A 21 11.29 -0.81 -2.47
N SER A 22 10.23 -1.10 -3.21
CA SER A 22 9.21 -2.06 -2.81
C SER A 22 9.88 -3.43 -2.67
N GLY A 23 10.42 -3.72 -1.49
CA GLY A 23 10.91 -5.04 -1.14
C GLY A 23 9.76 -6.02 -1.28
N GLY A 24 10.02 -7.20 -1.85
CA GLY A 24 9.02 -8.25 -2.14
C GLY A 24 8.19 -8.71 -0.92
N SER A 25 8.49 -8.20 0.29
CA SER A 25 7.71 -8.40 1.51
C SER A 25 6.66 -7.32 1.79
N ALA A 26 6.80 -6.08 1.31
CA ALA A 26 5.84 -5.00 1.60
C ALA A 26 4.50 -5.15 0.87
N SER A 27 4.51 -5.76 -0.33
CA SER A 27 3.29 -6.11 -1.09
C SER A 27 2.72 -7.47 -0.71
N SER A 28 3.52 -8.40 -0.19
CA SER A 28 3.10 -9.78 0.13
C SER A 28 2.76 -10.01 1.62
N LYS A 29 2.93 -9.01 2.49
CA LYS A 29 2.65 -9.16 3.92
C LYS A 29 1.14 -9.13 4.17
N LYS A 30 0.61 -10.15 4.85
CA LYS A 30 -0.73 -10.11 5.47
C LYS A 30 -0.80 -8.89 6.39
N ARG A 31 -1.51 -7.86 5.96
CA ARG A 31 -1.75 -6.65 6.77
C ARG A 31 -2.82 -7.00 7.79
N SER A 32 -2.52 -6.83 9.08
CA SER A 32 -3.50 -6.99 10.16
C SER A 32 -4.62 -5.95 10.08
N VAL A 33 -4.34 -4.80 9.45
CA VAL A 33 -5.27 -3.69 9.26
C VAL A 33 -5.89 -3.76 7.87
N LEU A 34 -7.18 -4.06 7.83
CA LEU A 34 -8.00 -3.99 6.62
C LEU A 34 -8.04 -2.57 6.06
N LYS A 35 -8.00 -2.46 4.74
CA LYS A 35 -8.27 -1.19 4.07
C LYS A 35 -9.73 -0.80 4.26
N ARG A 36 -9.99 0.50 4.13
CA ARG A 36 -11.30 1.07 4.47
C ARG A 36 -12.44 0.53 3.61
N PHE A 37 -12.19 0.29 2.32
CA PHE A 37 -13.15 -0.33 1.41
C PHE A 37 -13.43 -1.80 1.80
N GLU A 38 -12.40 -2.56 2.15
CA GLU A 38 -12.55 -3.94 2.64
C GLU A 38 -13.39 -3.99 3.93
N ARG A 39 -13.23 -2.99 4.81
CA ARG A 39 -14.07 -2.84 6.00
C ARG A 39 -15.53 -2.57 5.67
N ILE A 40 -15.80 -1.74 4.65
CA ILE A 40 -17.17 -1.45 4.20
C ILE A 40 -17.84 -2.72 3.69
N ASP A 41 -17.15 -3.47 2.82
CA ASP A 41 -17.67 -4.70 2.24
C ASP A 41 -17.94 -5.76 3.31
N LEU A 42 -17.02 -5.88 4.27
CA LEU A 42 -17.18 -6.76 5.43
C LEU A 42 -18.36 -6.34 6.32
N LEU A 43 -18.56 -5.05 6.57
CA LEU A 43 -19.69 -4.54 7.35
C LEU A 43 -21.04 -4.72 6.62
N ARG A 44 -21.05 -4.58 5.30
CA ARG A 44 -22.20 -4.90 4.46
C ARG A 44 -22.55 -6.38 4.51
N LYS A 45 -21.56 -7.25 4.34
CA LYS A 45 -21.73 -8.72 4.46
C LYS A 45 -22.27 -9.14 5.83
N ARG A 46 -21.85 -8.45 6.90
CA ARG A 46 -22.35 -8.69 8.27
C ARG A 46 -23.71 -8.05 8.56
N GLY A 47 -24.30 -7.30 7.62
CA GLY A 47 -25.57 -6.60 7.81
C GLY A 47 -25.52 -5.42 8.80
N ALA A 48 -24.32 -5.04 9.27
CA ALA A 48 -24.13 -3.97 10.26
C ALA A 48 -24.33 -2.57 9.66
N ILE A 49 -24.22 -2.44 8.33
CA ILE A 49 -24.46 -1.18 7.62
C ILE A 49 -25.34 -1.47 6.40
N LYS A 50 -26.52 -0.84 6.34
CA LYS A 50 -27.46 -0.92 5.20
C LYS A 50 -27.04 0.01 4.07
N THR A 51 -26.73 1.27 4.41
CA THR A 51 -26.32 2.30 3.44
C THR A 51 -25.14 3.08 3.98
N VAL A 52 -24.03 3.08 3.25
CA VAL A 52 -22.84 3.85 3.64
C VAL A 52 -23.02 5.29 3.18
N THR A 53 -23.46 6.17 4.09
CA THR A 53 -23.60 7.61 3.82
C THR A 53 -22.27 8.36 3.91
N ARG A 54 -21.33 7.86 4.73
CA ARG A 54 -19.98 8.42 4.86
C ARG A 54 -18.94 7.31 4.98
N VAL A 55 -17.80 7.53 4.32
CA VAL A 55 -16.64 6.63 4.30
C VAL A 55 -15.79 6.79 5.58
N THR A 56 -16.02 7.84 6.37
CA THR A 56 -15.38 8.12 7.66
C THR A 56 -16.26 7.65 8.82
N GLY A 57 -15.66 7.36 9.99
CA GLY A 57 -16.41 7.01 11.20
C GLY A 57 -16.98 5.59 11.27
N LEU A 58 -16.50 4.67 10.42
CA LEU A 58 -16.98 3.28 10.41
C LEU A 58 -16.68 2.55 11.74
N PRO A 59 -17.61 1.71 12.25
CA PRO A 59 -17.42 0.94 13.48
C PRO A 59 -16.19 0.04 13.37
N LYS A 60 -15.51 -0.19 14.50
CA LYS A 60 -14.29 -1.00 14.54
C LYS A 60 -14.60 -2.43 14.06
N THR A 61 -13.86 -2.91 13.08
CA THR A 61 -14.02 -4.24 12.48
C THR A 61 -12.79 -5.07 12.72
N LYS A 62 -12.95 -6.26 13.30
CA LYS A 62 -11.94 -7.31 13.23
C LYS A 62 -11.99 -7.98 11.85
N PRO A 63 -10.83 -8.30 11.23
CA PRO A 63 -10.81 -9.15 10.05
C PRO A 63 -11.52 -10.47 10.34
N ALA A 64 -12.18 -11.03 9.32
CA ALA A 64 -12.65 -12.41 9.41
C ALA A 64 -11.41 -13.32 9.40
N GLU A 65 -11.44 -14.39 10.21
CA GLU A 65 -10.39 -15.43 10.18
C GLU A 65 -10.26 -16.06 8.79
#